data_AF-A0A087XI12-F1
#
_entry.id   AF-A0A087XI12-F1
#
_cell.length_a   1.000
_cell.length_b   1.000
_cell.length_c   1.000
_cell.angle_alpha   90.00
_cell.angle_beta   90.00
_cell.angle_gamma   90.00
#
_symmetry.space_group_name_H-M   'P 1'
#
loop_
_entity.id
_entity.type
_entity.pdbx_description
1 polymer ?
#
loop_
_entity_poly.entity_id
_entity_poly.type
_entity_poly.pdbx_seq_one_letter_code
_entity_poly.pdbx_strand_id
1 'polypeptide(L)'
;MSEPAEKKENIPDASAGKGIPNGGSPAKTQEDFDLATIYVSDAQYNRNIYFDTSPQAVRLYLLYNHWALKVLLYFFILVNLSLAIFEEPALVSLPTWATMLVELLCLLVFTIRLVHYAKVIPREKFWKDPKNICIIVVLLLTLIDMIIYGALKAANLYSVRWSRVLRPLLLINVTEGRQVRA
;
A
#
# COMPACT_ATOMS: atom_id res chain seq x y z
N MET A 1 58.47 68.12 30.80
CA MET A 1 58.66 66.68 30.98
C MET A 1 57.51 66.22 31.87
N SER A 2 56.58 65.48 31.28
CA SER A 2 55.17 65.41 31.66
C SER A 2 54.89 64.37 32.77
N GLU A 3 53.90 64.66 33.61
CA GLU A 3 53.35 63.80 34.67
C GLU A 3 52.67 62.51 34.12
N PRO A 4 52.58 61.42 34.90
CA PRO A 4 51.93 60.17 34.49
C PRO A 4 50.43 60.17 34.84
N ALA A 5 49.57 59.82 33.88
CA ALA A 5 48.13 59.70 34.06
C ALA A 5 47.69 58.25 34.37
N GLU A 6 46.82 58.11 35.38
CA GLU A 6 46.18 56.87 35.82
C GLU A 6 45.15 56.28 34.84
N LYS A 7 45.25 54.96 34.65
CA LYS A 7 44.23 53.91 34.62
C LYS A 7 42.79 54.22 34.15
N LYS A 8 42.35 53.54 33.08
CA LYS A 8 40.98 52.99 32.94
C LYS A 8 41.01 51.61 32.26
N GLU A 9 40.87 50.56 33.06
CA GLU A 9 40.55 49.20 32.60
C GLU A 9 39.10 49.18 32.09
N ASN A 10 38.90 48.76 30.85
CA ASN A 10 37.56 48.52 30.29
C ASN A 10 37.05 47.16 30.79
N ILE A 11 36.09 47.19 31.71
CA ILE A 11 35.24 46.06 32.07
C ILE A 11 34.09 46.01 31.05
N PRO A 12 33.88 44.92 30.30
CA PRO A 12 32.67 44.78 29.49
C PRO A 12 31.47 44.42 30.37
N ASP A 13 30.45 45.25 30.31
CA ASP A 13 29.17 45.11 31.01
C ASP A 13 28.49 43.77 30.68
N ALA A 14 28.39 42.91 31.69
CA ALA A 14 27.46 41.81 31.71
C ALA A 14 26.06 42.34 32.08
N SER A 15 25.12 42.27 31.13
CA SER A 15 23.68 42.01 31.30
C SER A 15 22.85 42.84 30.31
N ALA A 16 22.48 42.21 29.20
CA ALA A 16 21.21 42.48 28.56
C ALA A 16 20.67 41.14 28.06
N GLY A 17 19.51 40.77 28.60
CA GLY A 17 18.90 39.47 28.44
C GLY A 17 18.80 39.02 26.99
N LYS A 18 19.16 37.75 26.82
CA LYS A 18 18.87 36.87 25.69
C LYS A 18 17.42 37.06 25.23
N GLY A 19 17.23 37.92 24.24
CA GLY A 19 15.99 37.95 23.45
C GLY A 19 15.89 36.62 22.73
N ILE A 20 15.05 35.73 23.26
CA ILE A 20 14.61 34.54 22.54
C ILE A 20 14.00 35.07 21.24
N PRO A 21 14.54 34.74 20.05
CA PRO A 21 13.85 35.09 18.82
C PRO A 21 12.49 34.41 18.93
N ASN A 22 11.45 35.24 18.94
CA ASN A 22 10.07 34.81 19.03
C ASN A 22 9.86 33.80 17.89
N GLY A 23 9.84 32.52 18.25
CA GLY A 23 9.70 31.40 17.34
C GLY A 23 8.29 31.41 16.78
N GLY A 24 8.02 32.34 15.87
CA GLY A 24 6.90 32.22 14.97
C GLY A 24 7.09 30.88 14.28
N SER A 25 6.25 29.91 14.65
CA SER A 25 6.18 28.67 13.90
C SER A 25 6.05 29.08 12.42
N PRO A 26 6.88 28.56 11.51
CA PRO A 26 6.62 28.76 10.09
C PRO A 26 5.15 28.39 9.87
N ALA A 27 4.40 29.26 9.18
CA ALA A 27 2.99 29.01 8.91
C ALA A 27 2.88 27.58 8.35
N LYS A 28 2.20 26.69 9.09
CA LYS A 28 2.11 25.28 8.73
C LYS A 28 1.60 25.19 7.31
N THR A 29 2.36 24.51 6.47
CA THR A 29 2.07 24.38 5.04
C THR A 29 0.87 23.45 4.88
N GLN A 30 0.13 23.55 3.77
CA GLN A 30 -0.96 22.61 3.48
C GLN A 30 -0.49 21.14 3.56
N GLU A 31 0.75 20.87 3.17
CA GLU A 31 1.38 19.55 3.23
C GLU A 31 1.50 19.01 4.67
N ASP A 32 1.75 19.89 5.64
CA ASP A 32 1.83 19.54 7.07
C ASP A 32 0.45 19.13 7.61
N PHE A 33 -0.61 19.80 7.14
CA PHE A 33 -1.99 19.45 7.48
C PHE A 33 -2.42 18.12 6.85
N ASP A 34 -2.04 17.86 5.61
CA ASP A 34 -2.32 16.60 4.91
C ASP A 34 -1.62 15.42 5.61
N LEU A 35 -0.35 15.60 5.99
CA LEU A 35 0.42 14.61 6.75
C LEU A 35 -0.20 14.34 8.13
N ALA A 36 -0.56 15.39 8.86
CA ALA A 36 -1.22 15.26 10.17
C ALA A 36 -2.55 14.51 10.06
N THR A 37 -3.34 14.80 9.03
CA THR A 37 -4.61 14.12 8.76
C THR A 37 -4.39 12.62 8.49
N ILE A 38 -3.32 12.27 7.76
CA ILE A 38 -2.94 10.89 7.53
C ILE A 38 -2.57 10.19 8.84
N TYR A 39 -1.75 10.79 9.70
CA TYR A 39 -1.37 10.17 10.97
C TYR A 39 -2.57 9.94 11.91
N VAL A 40 -3.50 10.90 11.99
CA VAL A 40 -4.73 10.73 12.78
C VAL A 40 -5.60 9.61 12.21
N SER A 41 -5.76 9.57 10.89
CA SER A 41 -6.50 8.50 10.22
C SER A 41 -5.82 7.13 10.42
N ASP A 42 -4.50 7.07 10.33
CA ASP A 42 -3.71 5.86 10.56
C ASP A 42 -3.88 5.36 11.99
N ALA A 43 -3.86 6.24 12.99
CA ALA A 43 -4.15 5.87 14.36
C ALA A 43 -5.58 5.30 14.51
N GLN A 44 -6.58 5.93 13.90
CA GLN A 44 -7.97 5.47 13.94
C GLN A 44 -8.15 4.07 13.33
N TYR A 45 -7.54 3.82 12.17
CA TYR A 45 -7.59 2.53 11.49
C TYR A 45 -6.44 1.59 11.93
N ASN A 46 -5.71 1.98 12.98
CA ASN A 46 -4.55 1.31 13.55
C ASN A 46 -3.46 0.97 12.52
N ARG A 47 -3.38 1.66 11.37
CA ARG A 47 -2.40 1.40 10.30
C ARG A 47 -1.00 1.84 10.74
N ASN A 48 0.00 0.98 10.49
CA ASN A 48 1.41 1.34 10.66
C ASN A 48 2.11 1.15 9.32
N ILE A 49 1.80 2.03 8.36
CA ILE A 49 2.39 2.00 7.02
C ILE A 49 3.51 3.04 7.00
N TYR A 50 4.72 2.57 6.74
CA TYR A 50 5.85 3.47 6.49
C TYR A 50 5.74 3.93 5.03
N PHE A 51 5.34 5.18 4.83
CA PHE A 51 5.38 5.85 3.53
C PHE A 51 6.43 6.95 3.57
N ASP A 52 6.98 7.28 2.40
CA ASP A 52 7.91 8.39 2.28
C ASP A 52 7.17 9.72 2.48
N THR A 53 7.76 10.69 3.18
CA THR A 53 7.10 11.98 3.47
C THR A 53 7.13 12.94 2.28
N SER A 54 7.63 12.48 1.12
CA SER A 54 7.58 13.24 -0.12
C SER A 54 6.12 13.51 -0.55
N PRO A 55 5.81 14.71 -1.09
CA PRO A 55 4.44 15.11 -1.42
C PRO A 55 3.79 14.21 -2.48
N GLN A 56 4.60 13.60 -3.35
CA GLN A 56 4.11 12.63 -4.34
C GLN A 56 3.69 11.31 -3.70
N ALA A 57 4.47 10.80 -2.73
CA ALA A 57 4.15 9.57 -2.01
C ALA A 57 2.90 9.75 -1.14
N VAL A 58 2.73 10.92 -0.52
CA VAL A 58 1.52 11.30 0.23
C VAL A 58 0.26 11.27 -0.65
N ARG A 59 0.31 11.86 -1.84
CA ARG A 59 -0.83 11.82 -2.80
C ARG A 59 -1.16 10.40 -3.24
N LEU A 60 -0.13 9.59 -3.51
CA LEU A 60 -0.30 8.20 -3.91
C LEU A 60 -0.86 7.35 -2.76
N TYR A 61 -0.45 7.64 -1.52
CA TYR A 61 -0.99 7.02 -0.31
C TYR A 61 -2.47 7.35 -0.10
N LEU A 62 -2.84 8.63 -0.23
CA LEU A 62 -4.24 9.08 -0.14
C LEU A 62 -5.11 8.42 -1.21
N LEU A 63 -4.62 8.34 -2.45
CA LEU A 63 -5.31 7.64 -3.53
C LEU A 63 -5.45 6.16 -3.24
N TYR A 64 -4.39 5.48 -2.80
CA TYR A 64 -4.41 4.07 -2.43
C TYR A 64 -5.43 3.77 -1.33
N ASN A 65 -5.51 4.64 -0.33
CA ASN A 65 -6.43 4.50 0.79
C ASN A 65 -7.85 5.03 0.49
N HIS A 66 -8.10 5.56 -0.71
CA HIS A 66 -9.41 6.07 -1.09
C HIS A 66 -10.46 4.96 -1.03
N TRP A 67 -11.59 5.24 -0.40
CA TRP A 67 -12.66 4.27 -0.13
C TRP A 67 -13.13 3.54 -1.40
N ALA A 68 -13.22 4.25 -2.54
CA ALA A 68 -13.64 3.66 -3.80
C ALA A 68 -12.68 2.56 -4.29
N LEU A 69 -11.36 2.73 -4.14
CA LEU A 69 -10.39 1.70 -4.53
C LEU A 69 -10.46 0.49 -3.60
N LYS A 70 -10.80 0.69 -2.32
CA LYS A 70 -11.06 -0.41 -1.38
C LYS A 70 -12.29 -1.21 -1.76
N VAL A 71 -13.41 -0.53 -1.98
CA VAL A 71 -14.68 -1.16 -2.40
C VAL A 71 -14.47 -1.89 -3.72
N LEU A 72 -13.76 -1.29 -4.68
CA LEU A 72 -13.43 -1.93 -5.95
C LEU A 72 -12.62 -3.21 -5.74
N LEU A 73 -11.63 -3.19 -4.86
CA LEU A 73 -10.84 -4.38 -4.52
C LEU A 73 -11.72 -5.49 -3.94
N TYR A 74 -12.55 -5.19 -2.94
CA TYR A 74 -13.47 -6.17 -2.35
C TYR A 74 -14.47 -6.72 -3.36
N PHE A 75 -14.98 -5.88 -4.26
CA PHE A 75 -15.85 -6.29 -5.34
C PHE A 75 -15.15 -7.34 -6.24
N PHE A 76 -13.92 -7.08 -6.70
CA PHE A 76 -13.19 -8.03 -7.53
C PHE A 76 -12.80 -9.32 -6.78
N ILE A 77 -12.55 -9.24 -5.47
CA ILE A 77 -12.36 -10.44 -4.64
C ILE A 77 -13.63 -11.28 -4.61
N LEU A 78 -14.78 -10.66 -4.38
CA LEU A 78 -16.08 -11.34 -4.38
C LEU A 78 -16.37 -11.98 -5.74
N VAL A 79 -16.12 -11.25 -6.83
CA VAL A 79 -16.23 -11.78 -8.20
C VAL A 79 -15.33 -13.00 -8.36
N ASN A 80 -14.04 -12.89 -8.06
CA ASN A 80 -13.07 -13.99 -8.21
C ASN A 80 -13.45 -15.23 -7.37
N LEU A 81 -14.02 -15.05 -6.19
CA LEU A 81 -14.50 -16.15 -5.36
C LEU A 81 -15.80 -16.76 -5.91
N SER A 82 -16.71 -15.92 -6.40
CA SER A 82 -17.97 -16.35 -7.02
C SER A 82 -17.77 -17.14 -8.32
N LEU A 83 -16.64 -16.97 -9.01
CA LEU A 83 -16.28 -17.80 -10.18
C LEU A 83 -16.29 -19.29 -9.87
N ALA A 84 -16.02 -19.70 -8.62
CA ALA A 84 -16.08 -21.09 -8.20
C ALA A 84 -17.47 -21.73 -8.35
N ILE A 85 -18.55 -20.93 -8.36
CA ILE A 85 -19.94 -21.39 -8.56
C ILE A 85 -20.19 -21.79 -10.02
N PHE A 86 -19.51 -21.13 -10.95
CA PHE A 86 -19.69 -21.31 -12.40
C PHE A 86 -18.66 -22.28 -13.00
N GLU A 87 -17.66 -22.68 -12.22
CA GLU A 87 -16.59 -23.58 -12.62
C GLU A 87 -16.83 -24.99 -12.05
N GLU A 88 -16.31 -26.03 -12.72
CA GLU A 88 -16.61 -27.43 -12.38
C GLU A 88 -16.33 -27.82 -10.92
N PRO A 89 -17.26 -28.49 -10.21
CA PRO A 89 -18.63 -28.85 -10.63
C PRO A 89 -19.55 -27.62 -10.63
N ALA A 90 -19.90 -27.13 -11.82
CA ALA A 90 -20.58 -25.85 -11.98
C ALA A 90 -22.07 -25.98 -11.63
N LEU A 91 -22.58 -25.07 -10.80
CA LEU A 91 -24.03 -24.94 -10.58
C LEU A 91 -24.71 -24.31 -11.80
N VAL A 92 -23.99 -23.45 -12.52
CA VAL A 92 -24.42 -22.82 -13.78
C VAL A 92 -23.26 -22.90 -14.76
N SER A 93 -23.47 -23.60 -15.88
CA SER A 93 -22.44 -23.84 -16.89
C SER A 93 -22.19 -22.59 -17.74
N LEU A 94 -21.10 -21.88 -17.43
CA LEU A 94 -20.57 -20.82 -18.28
C LEU A 94 -19.48 -21.36 -19.22
N PRO A 95 -19.33 -20.78 -20.42
CA PRO A 95 -18.21 -21.10 -21.29
C PRO A 95 -16.87 -20.86 -20.58
N THR A 96 -15.95 -21.80 -20.67
CA THR A 96 -14.65 -21.69 -19.96
C THR A 96 -13.82 -20.48 -20.39
N TRP A 97 -13.99 -20.00 -21.62
CA TRP A 97 -13.30 -18.79 -22.07
C TRP A 97 -13.80 -17.54 -21.32
N ALA A 98 -15.08 -17.52 -20.93
CA ALA A 98 -15.68 -16.42 -20.20
C ALA A 98 -15.18 -16.40 -18.75
N THR A 99 -15.15 -17.56 -18.08
CA THR A 99 -14.61 -17.66 -16.71
C THR A 99 -13.11 -17.32 -16.67
N MET A 100 -12.34 -17.76 -17.68
CA MET A 100 -10.93 -17.41 -17.83
C MET A 100 -10.72 -15.89 -18.03
N LEU A 101 -11.54 -15.23 -18.86
CA LEU A 101 -11.44 -13.78 -19.06
C LEU A 101 -11.72 -12.99 -17.77
N VAL A 102 -12.76 -13.38 -17.03
CA VAL A 102 -13.10 -12.69 -15.78
C VAL A 102 -12.02 -12.90 -14.73
N GLU A 103 -11.47 -14.11 -14.62
CA GLU A 103 -10.34 -14.38 -13.72
C GLU A 103 -9.10 -13.57 -14.10
N LEU A 104 -8.75 -13.51 -15.40
CA LEU A 104 -7.65 -12.69 -15.89
C LEU A 104 -7.82 -11.21 -15.53
N LEU A 105 -9.04 -10.68 -15.66
CA LEU A 105 -9.37 -9.31 -15.29
C LEU A 105 -9.22 -9.09 -13.78
N CYS A 106 -9.64 -10.04 -12.94
CA CYS A 106 -9.42 -9.99 -11.50
C CYS A 106 -7.93 -9.99 -11.15
N LEU A 107 -7.13 -10.88 -11.76
CA LEU A 107 -5.67 -10.93 -11.58
C LEU A 107 -5.00 -9.62 -11.99
N LEU A 108 -5.46 -9.00 -13.08
CA LEU A 108 -4.96 -7.70 -13.53
C LEU A 108 -5.23 -6.61 -12.49
N VAL A 109 -6.44 -6.53 -11.94
CA VAL A 109 -6.79 -5.57 -10.89
C VAL A 109 -5.93 -5.78 -9.64
N PHE A 110 -5.73 -7.03 -9.21
CA PHE A 110 -4.87 -7.34 -8.07
C PHE A 110 -3.40 -6.96 -8.34
N THR A 111 -2.91 -7.20 -9.55
CA THR A 111 -1.55 -6.80 -9.95
C THR A 111 -1.40 -5.28 -9.97
N ILE A 112 -2.36 -4.55 -10.53
CA ILE A 112 -2.36 -3.07 -10.52
C ILE A 112 -2.36 -2.55 -9.08
N ARG A 113 -3.20 -3.12 -8.21
CA ARG A 113 -3.26 -2.75 -6.79
C ARG A 113 -1.95 -3.04 -6.07
N LEU A 114 -1.31 -4.18 -6.36
CA LEU A 114 -0.02 -4.55 -5.81
C LEU A 114 1.10 -3.61 -6.29
N VAL A 115 1.13 -3.26 -7.58
CA VAL A 115 2.10 -2.30 -8.14
C VAL A 115 1.89 -0.91 -7.55
N HIS A 116 0.64 -0.49 -7.36
CA HIS A 116 0.32 0.77 -6.69
C HIS A 116 0.86 0.76 -5.25
N TYR A 117 0.65 -0.33 -4.50
CA TYR A 117 1.18 -0.50 -3.16
C TYR A 117 2.72 -0.49 -3.12
N ALA A 118 3.37 -1.18 -4.08
CA ALA A 118 4.82 -1.21 -4.22
C ALA A 118 5.44 0.15 -4.59
N LYS A 119 4.66 1.06 -5.16
CA LYS A 119 5.07 2.46 -5.40
C LYS A 119 4.89 3.35 -4.17
N VAL A 120 3.92 3.05 -3.31
CA VAL A 120 3.64 3.81 -2.08
C VAL A 120 4.64 3.49 -0.97
N ILE A 121 5.08 2.23 -0.86
CA ILE A 121 5.98 1.76 0.20
C ILE A 121 7.43 1.63 -0.31
N PRO A 122 8.44 1.97 0.51
CA PRO A 122 9.83 1.70 0.17
C PRO A 122 10.06 0.21 -0.13
N ARG A 123 10.72 -0.07 -1.27
CA ARG A 123 10.92 -1.42 -1.79
C ARG A 123 11.50 -2.40 -0.77
N GLU A 124 12.42 -1.95 0.07
CA GLU A 124 13.05 -2.76 1.11
C GLU A 124 12.05 -3.34 2.12
N LYS A 125 11.03 -2.56 2.50
CA LYS A 125 9.97 -3.04 3.41
C LYS A 125 8.97 -3.90 2.67
N PHE A 126 8.61 -3.52 1.44
CA PHE A 126 7.68 -4.28 0.61
C PHE A 126 8.12 -5.74 0.41
N TRP A 127 9.41 -5.98 0.14
CA TRP A 127 9.97 -7.32 -0.04
C TRP A 127 10.22 -8.08 1.27
N LYS A 128 10.22 -7.42 2.43
CA LYS A 128 10.33 -8.09 3.73
C LYS A 128 8.98 -8.58 4.26
N ASP A 129 7.88 -8.01 3.77
CA ASP A 129 6.53 -8.39 4.18
C ASP A 129 6.12 -9.76 3.57
N PRO A 130 5.96 -10.82 4.39
CA PRO A 130 5.60 -12.15 3.87
C PRO A 130 4.22 -12.17 3.22
N LYS A 131 3.34 -11.22 3.58
CA LYS A 131 2.01 -11.05 3.00
C LYS A 131 2.08 -10.67 1.52
N ASN A 132 2.95 -9.71 1.18
CA ASN A 132 3.09 -9.24 -0.20
C ASN A 132 3.72 -10.34 -1.06
N ILE A 133 4.73 -11.04 -0.52
CA ILE A 133 5.33 -12.21 -1.17
C ILE A 133 4.28 -13.28 -1.42
N CYS A 134 3.45 -13.61 -0.42
CA CYS A 134 2.38 -14.60 -0.57
C CYS A 134 1.40 -14.21 -1.68
N ILE A 135 0.95 -12.94 -1.73
CA ILE A 135 0.08 -12.45 -2.81
C ILE A 135 0.78 -12.58 -4.17
N ILE A 136 2.05 -12.18 -4.30
CA ILE A 136 2.82 -12.30 -5.55
C ILE A 136 2.86 -13.77 -5.99
N VAL A 137 3.21 -14.68 -5.09
CA VAL A 137 3.31 -16.11 -5.37
C VAL A 137 1.96 -16.65 -5.83
N VAL A 138 0.87 -16.32 -5.15
CA VAL A 138 -0.48 -16.78 -5.55
C VAL A 138 -0.86 -16.22 -6.92
N LEU A 139 -0.59 -14.94 -7.21
CA LEU A 139 -0.88 -14.35 -8.53
C LEU A 139 -0.07 -15.04 -9.64
N LEU A 140 1.21 -15.31 -9.41
CA LEU A 140 2.07 -15.99 -10.39
C LEU A 140 1.64 -17.45 -10.61
N LEU A 141 1.35 -18.20 -9.56
CA LEU A 141 0.88 -19.59 -9.66
C LEU A 141 -0.46 -19.67 -10.39
N THR A 142 -1.37 -18.73 -10.13
CA THR A 142 -2.68 -18.66 -10.82
C THR A 142 -2.50 -18.35 -12.31
N LEU A 143 -1.60 -17.42 -12.65
CA LEU A 143 -1.30 -17.09 -14.04
C LEU A 143 -0.68 -18.27 -14.80
N ILE A 144 0.27 -18.98 -14.17
CA ILE A 144 0.91 -20.16 -14.75
C ILE A 144 -0.13 -21.29 -14.95
N ASP A 145 -0.97 -21.55 -13.95
CA ASP A 145 -2.04 -22.54 -14.05
C ASP A 145 -3.02 -22.21 -15.19
N MET A 146 -3.38 -20.93 -15.37
CA MET A 146 -4.21 -20.49 -16.50
C MET A 146 -3.55 -20.75 -17.86
N ILE A 147 -2.25 -20.45 -17.99
CA ILE A 147 -1.51 -20.68 -19.25
C ILE A 147 -1.44 -22.17 -19.56
N ILE A 148 -1.12 -23.00 -18.56
CA ILE A 148 -1.05 -24.47 -18.72
C ILE A 148 -2.44 -25.03 -19.07
N TYR A 149 -3.48 -24.60 -18.37
CA TYR A 149 -4.86 -25.02 -18.66
C TYR A 149 -5.28 -24.64 -20.09
N GLY A 150 -4.96 -23.42 -20.53
CA GLY A 150 -5.23 -22.96 -21.89
C GLY A 150 -4.50 -23.80 -22.95
N ALA A 151 -3.22 -24.09 -22.73
CA ALA A 151 -2.41 -24.90 -23.63
C ALA A 151 -2.89 -26.35 -23.71
N LEU A 152 -3.19 -26.99 -22.57
CA LEU A 152 -3.71 -28.35 -22.52
C LEU A 152 -5.09 -28.45 -23.19
N LYS A 153 -5.94 -27.43 -23.00
CA LYS A 153 -7.25 -27.37 -23.65
C LYS A 153 -7.15 -27.22 -25.16
N ALA A 154 -6.18 -26.43 -25.65
CA ALA A 154 -5.89 -26.33 -27.08
C ALA A 154 -5.38 -27.66 -27.67
N ALA A 155 -4.66 -28.46 -26.87
CA ALA A 155 -4.18 -29.79 -27.23
C ALA A 155 -5.20 -30.92 -27.02
N ASN A 156 -6.44 -30.62 -26.58
CA ASN A 156 -7.48 -31.60 -26.22
C ASN A 156 -7.04 -32.65 -25.18
N LEU A 157 -6.16 -32.26 -24.25
CA LEU A 157 -5.71 -33.11 -23.15
C LEU A 157 -6.54 -32.86 -21.88
N TYR A 158 -6.63 -33.87 -21.01
CA TYR A 158 -7.23 -33.72 -19.69
C TYR A 158 -6.51 -32.64 -18.89
N SER A 159 -7.27 -31.69 -18.35
CA SER A 159 -6.72 -30.52 -17.66
C SER A 159 -7.54 -30.20 -16.40
N VAL A 160 -6.84 -29.95 -15.30
CA VAL A 160 -7.43 -29.64 -14.00
C VAL A 160 -6.83 -28.34 -13.49
N ARG A 161 -7.68 -27.45 -12.96
CA ARG A 161 -7.26 -26.15 -12.41
C ARG A 161 -7.05 -26.25 -10.93
N TRP A 162 -5.79 -26.41 -10.51
CA TRP A 162 -5.42 -26.54 -9.11
C TRP A 162 -5.25 -25.19 -8.40
N SER A 163 -5.05 -24.09 -9.15
CA SER A 163 -4.89 -22.75 -8.58
C SER A 163 -6.14 -22.22 -7.85
N ARG A 164 -7.31 -22.82 -8.09
CA ARG A 164 -8.59 -22.43 -7.46
C ARG A 164 -8.53 -22.45 -5.93
N VAL A 165 -7.81 -23.41 -5.35
CA VAL A 165 -7.66 -23.56 -3.89
C VAL A 165 -6.88 -22.39 -3.28
N LEU A 166 -6.13 -21.64 -4.10
CA LEU A 166 -5.35 -20.49 -3.65
C LEU A 166 -6.16 -19.19 -3.65
N ARG A 167 -7.34 -19.12 -4.30
CA ARG A 167 -8.16 -17.89 -4.37
C ARG A 167 -8.58 -17.37 -2.98
N PRO A 168 -8.97 -18.21 -1.99
CA PRO A 168 -9.26 -17.75 -0.63
C PRO A 168 -8.05 -17.12 0.07
N LEU A 169 -6.82 -17.49 -0.30
CA LEU A 169 -5.61 -16.89 0.27
C LEU A 169 -5.45 -15.42 -0.15
N LEU A 170 -5.99 -15.01 -1.30
CA LEU A 170 -6.02 -13.59 -1.70
C LEU A 170 -6.93 -12.79 -0.76
N LEU A 171 -8.09 -13.34 -0.35
CA LEU A 171 -9.00 -12.70 0.61
C LEU A 171 -8.32 -12.51 1.98
N ILE A 172 -7.63 -13.55 2.47
CA ILE A 172 -7.00 -13.54 3.81
C ILE A 172 -5.76 -12.64 3.82
N ASN A 173 -5.00 -12.58 2.72
CA ASN A 173 -3.74 -11.86 2.68
C ASN A 173 -3.85 -10.40 2.25
N VAL A 174 -4.99 -9.95 1.71
CA VAL A 174 -5.22 -8.53 1.44
C VAL A 174 -5.01 -7.70 2.71
N THR A 175 -4.22 -6.64 2.55
CA THR A 175 -3.72 -5.75 3.60
C THR A 175 -4.81 -5.12 4.45
N GLU A 176 -6.04 -5.06 3.94
CA GLU A 176 -7.22 -4.50 4.60
C GLU A 176 -7.93 -5.49 5.55
N GLY A 177 -7.65 -6.79 5.47
CA GLY A 177 -8.22 -7.83 6.33
C GLY A 177 -7.58 -7.90 7.73
N ARG A 178 -7.22 -6.77 8.33
CA ARG A 178 -6.63 -6.75 9.68
C ARG A 178 -7.67 -6.97 10.78
N GLN A 179 -8.94 -6.65 10.52
CA GLN A 179 -10.04 -6.94 11.43
C GLN A 179 -10.56 -8.38 11.35
N VAL A 180 -10.30 -9.10 10.27
CA VAL A 180 -10.71 -10.52 10.11
C VAL A 180 -9.72 -11.48 10.79
N ARG A 181 -8.57 -10.96 11.24
CA ARG A 181 -7.47 -11.73 11.86
C ARG A 181 -7.43 -11.63 13.40
N ALA A 182 -8.41 -10.95 14.00
CA ALA A 182 -8.56 -10.85 15.45
C ALA A 182 -9.55 -11.90 15.95
#